data_AF-A0A9R1P6U5-F1
#
_entry.id   AF-A0A9R1P6U5-F1
#
_cell.length_a   1.000
_cell.length_b   1.000
_cell.length_c   1.000
_cell.angle_alpha   90.00
_cell.angle_beta   90.00
_cell.angle_gamma   90.00
#
_symmetry.space_group_name_H-M   'P 1'
#
loop_
_entity.id
_entity.type
_entity.pdbx_description
1 polymer ?
#
loop_
_entity_poly.entity_id
_entity_poly.type
_entity_poly.pdbx_seq_one_letter_code
_entity_poly.pdbx_strand_id
1 'polypeptide(L)'
;MPPSPPAPRLLLLLALLIACAASGVGCSAPRFAQLDRLRELHQRERRPAAEQVDAARGLLARLLPSHSASFEFRVVSTEQCGGKACFIINNHPSFDGEATPEILILGASGVEISAGLHWYLKNYCAAHTSWAKTGGSQLSSVPYPGSLPRVPAGGILIQRPVDWSYYQNAVTSSYSFAWWDWERWEKEIDWMALQGINLPLAFTGQETIWQKVFQRYNISKSDLDDFFGGPAFLSWSRMANMHGWGGPLPQTWLDDQLTLQKKILSRMYAFGMSPVLPAFSGNIPAALKLKFPSAKVTHLGNWFTVDSNPRWCCTYLLDASDPLYVEIGKLFIEEQIREYGRTSHVYNCDTFDENTPPLSDPNYISSLGAATFRAMQSGDDDAIWLMQGWLFTYDPFWEPPQMKALLHSVPVGRMIVLDLYAEVKPVWINSDQFYGVPYIWCMLHNFAADFEMYGILDAVASGPIDARLSEKSTMVGVGMSMEGIEQNPIVYDLMSEMGFHHRQVDLQVWVETYPTRRYGKSVVGLQDAWRILHQTLYNCTDGKKGQKPGCDSGVPRC
;
A
#
# COMPACT_ATOMS: atom_id res chain seq x y z
N MET A 1 -43.30 0.00 -39.01
CA MET A 1 -43.18 0.29 -37.58
C MET A 1 -42.51 -0.90 -36.92
N PRO A 2 -41.23 -0.81 -36.54
CA PRO A 2 -40.59 -1.85 -35.73
C PRO A 2 -40.96 -1.66 -34.25
N PRO A 3 -40.97 -2.74 -33.44
CA PRO A 3 -41.32 -2.66 -32.04
C PRO A 3 -40.19 -2.03 -31.23
N SER A 4 -40.57 -1.17 -30.29
CA SER A 4 -39.69 -0.47 -29.35
C SER A 4 -38.86 -1.44 -28.50
N PRO A 5 -37.57 -1.15 -28.22
CA PRO A 5 -36.80 -1.95 -27.28
C PRO A 5 -37.28 -1.74 -25.83
N PRO A 6 -37.13 -2.74 -24.94
CA PRO A 6 -37.55 -2.61 -23.56
C PRO A 6 -36.62 -1.65 -22.80
N ALA A 7 -37.18 -0.68 -22.09
CA ALA A 7 -36.45 0.26 -21.25
C ALA A 7 -35.72 -0.47 -20.10
N PRO A 8 -34.47 -0.11 -19.76
CA PRO A 8 -33.73 -0.76 -18.69
C PRO A 8 -34.22 -0.28 -17.33
N ARG A 9 -35.11 -1.07 -16.70
CA ARG A 9 -35.54 -0.86 -15.30
C ARG A 9 -34.42 -1.11 -14.26
N LEU A 10 -33.22 -1.51 -14.69
CA LEU A 10 -32.09 -1.80 -13.80
C LEU A 10 -31.24 -0.56 -13.44
N LEU A 11 -31.31 0.52 -14.22
CA LEU A 11 -30.54 1.76 -13.97
C LEU A 11 -31.12 2.62 -12.85
N LEU A 12 -32.41 2.46 -12.53
CA LEU A 12 -33.09 3.24 -11.49
C LEU A 12 -32.83 2.72 -10.06
N LEU A 13 -32.43 1.45 -9.90
CA LEU A 13 -32.08 0.89 -8.58
C LEU A 13 -30.67 1.25 -8.13
N LEU A 14 -29.73 1.51 -9.05
CA LEU A 14 -28.37 1.97 -8.70
C LEU A 14 -28.32 3.45 -8.29
N ALA A 15 -29.22 4.30 -8.81
CA ALA A 15 -29.23 5.73 -8.50
C ALA A 15 -29.84 6.07 -7.13
N LEU A 16 -30.64 5.16 -6.54
CA LEU A 16 -31.35 5.39 -5.28
C LEU A 16 -30.57 4.97 -4.03
N LEU A 17 -29.38 4.38 -4.16
CA LEU A 17 -28.53 3.96 -3.04
C LEU A 17 -27.43 4.98 -2.66
N ILE A 18 -27.32 6.13 -3.35
CA ILE A 18 -26.23 7.11 -3.11
C ILE A 18 -26.74 8.44 -2.48
N ALA A 19 -28.01 8.54 -2.12
CA ALA A 19 -28.56 9.75 -1.50
C ALA A 19 -29.07 9.50 -0.06
N CYS A 20 -28.14 9.41 0.90
CA CYS A 20 -28.45 9.57 2.32
C CYS A 20 -27.29 10.29 3.04
N ALA A 21 -27.20 11.59 2.82
CA ALA A 21 -26.43 12.49 3.66
C ALA A 21 -27.23 12.86 4.92
N ALA A 22 -26.51 13.07 6.01
CA ALA A 22 -26.91 13.71 7.27
C ALA A 22 -27.70 12.89 8.31
N SER A 23 -26.97 12.11 9.11
CA SER A 23 -27.12 12.13 10.58
C SER A 23 -25.76 11.79 11.21
N GLY A 24 -25.09 12.82 11.71
CA GLY A 24 -23.74 12.73 12.25
C GLY A 24 -23.74 12.25 13.69
N VAL A 25 -23.12 11.10 13.92
CA VAL A 25 -22.34 10.88 15.14
C VAL A 25 -20.92 11.31 14.78
N GLY A 26 -20.55 12.54 15.15
CA GLY A 26 -19.23 13.08 14.89
C GLY A 26 -18.20 12.43 15.82
N CYS A 27 -17.69 11.26 15.45
CA CYS A 27 -16.38 10.84 15.94
C CYS A 27 -15.36 11.77 15.27
N SER A 28 -14.80 12.71 16.04
CA SER A 28 -13.65 13.50 15.60
C SER A 28 -12.52 12.52 15.27
N ALA A 29 -11.98 12.60 14.04
CA ALA A 29 -10.82 11.82 13.65
C ALA A 29 -9.69 12.01 14.68
N PRO A 30 -8.95 10.96 15.05
CA PRO A 30 -7.83 11.08 15.98
C PRO A 30 -6.83 12.10 15.44
N ARG A 31 -6.48 13.10 16.26
CA ARG A 31 -5.56 14.18 15.86
C ARG A 31 -4.18 13.91 16.43
N PHE A 32 -3.20 13.78 15.56
CA PHE A 32 -1.80 13.61 15.90
C PHE A 32 -1.02 14.78 15.30
N ALA A 33 -0.52 15.69 16.14
CA ALA A 33 0.12 16.93 15.66
C ALA A 33 1.28 16.67 14.67
N GLN A 34 2.03 15.59 14.85
CA GLN A 34 3.13 15.20 13.97
C GLN A 34 2.63 14.70 12.60
N LEU A 35 1.49 14.02 12.57
CA LEU A 35 0.85 13.60 11.32
C LEU A 35 0.14 14.78 10.63
N ASP A 36 -0.41 15.72 11.40
CA ASP A 36 -0.93 16.98 10.86
C ASP A 36 0.18 17.76 10.14
N ARG A 37 1.36 17.90 10.79
CA ARG A 37 2.56 18.48 10.18
C ARG A 37 3.00 17.72 8.92
N LEU A 38 3.03 16.39 8.95
CA LEU A 38 3.37 15.58 7.77
C LEU A 38 2.42 15.88 6.59
N ARG A 39 1.11 15.98 6.84
CA ARG A 39 0.14 16.31 5.79
C ARG A 39 0.35 17.72 5.23
N GLU A 40 0.67 18.69 6.07
CA GLU A 40 1.02 20.04 5.62
C GLU A 40 2.28 20.04 4.74
N LEU A 41 3.31 19.27 5.11
CA LEU A 41 4.52 19.08 4.29
C LEU A 41 4.18 18.43 2.95
N HIS A 42 3.41 17.33 2.95
CA HIS A 42 2.98 16.67 1.72
C HIS A 42 2.20 17.62 0.83
N GLN A 43 1.32 18.45 1.37
CA GLN A 43 0.57 19.45 0.60
C GLN A 43 1.49 20.53 0.02
N ARG A 44 2.43 21.05 0.81
CA ARG A 44 3.37 22.10 0.39
C ARG A 44 4.33 21.61 -0.69
N GLU A 45 4.74 20.36 -0.62
CA GLU A 45 5.79 19.79 -1.48
C GLU A 45 5.23 18.95 -2.64
N ARG A 46 3.90 18.88 -2.76
CA ARG A 46 3.23 18.29 -3.93
C ARG A 46 3.69 18.96 -5.21
N ARG A 47 3.66 18.20 -6.29
CA ARG A 47 3.88 18.75 -7.64
C ARG A 47 2.81 19.78 -7.99
N PRO A 48 3.12 20.76 -8.85
CA PRO A 48 2.13 21.75 -9.29
C PRO A 48 0.85 21.09 -9.82
N ALA A 49 -0.29 21.75 -9.65
CA ALA A 49 -1.59 21.23 -10.09
C ALA A 49 -1.61 20.81 -11.57
N ALA A 50 -0.91 21.55 -12.44
CA ALA A 50 -0.80 21.23 -13.86
C ALA A 50 -0.10 19.88 -14.10
N GLU A 51 1.00 19.61 -13.40
CA GLU A 51 1.73 18.33 -13.51
C GLU A 51 0.88 17.15 -13.03
N GLN A 52 0.11 17.34 -11.96
CA GLN A 52 -0.83 16.33 -11.47
C GLN A 52 -1.98 16.04 -12.43
N VAL A 53 -2.53 17.10 -13.04
CA VAL A 53 -3.54 16.96 -14.10
C VAL A 53 -2.96 16.25 -15.32
N ASP A 54 -1.72 16.58 -15.73
CA ASP A 54 -1.07 15.95 -16.87
C ASP A 54 -0.73 14.47 -16.60
N ALA A 55 -0.37 14.12 -15.36
CA ALA A 55 -0.22 12.72 -14.96
C ALA A 55 -1.54 11.94 -15.11
N ALA A 56 -2.65 12.50 -14.62
CA ALA A 56 -3.98 11.90 -14.76
C ALA A 56 -4.46 11.83 -16.22
N ARG A 57 -4.18 12.85 -17.04
CA ARG A 57 -4.45 12.82 -18.50
C ARG A 57 -3.63 11.75 -19.20
N GLY A 58 -2.35 11.61 -18.85
CA GLY A 58 -1.48 10.57 -19.39
C GLY A 58 -2.00 9.17 -19.05
N LEU A 59 -2.48 8.97 -17.82
CA LEU A 59 -3.16 7.74 -17.42
C LEU A 59 -4.41 7.49 -18.26
N LEU A 60 -5.31 8.48 -18.39
CA LEU A 60 -6.50 8.37 -19.23
C LEU A 60 -6.14 8.00 -20.68
N ALA A 61 -5.11 8.62 -21.25
CA ALA A 61 -4.67 8.35 -22.61
C ALA A 61 -4.12 6.93 -22.79
N ARG A 62 -3.49 6.34 -21.76
CA ARG A 62 -3.04 4.94 -21.77
C ARG A 62 -4.19 3.96 -21.55
N LEU A 63 -5.15 4.30 -20.68
CA LEU A 63 -6.28 3.44 -20.32
C LEU A 63 -7.36 3.42 -21.41
N LEU A 64 -7.74 4.60 -21.91
CA LEU A 64 -8.87 4.81 -22.81
C LEU A 64 -8.55 5.91 -23.85
N PRO A 65 -7.68 5.63 -24.83
CA PRO A 65 -7.11 6.65 -25.72
C PRO A 65 -8.15 7.50 -26.47
N SER A 66 -9.23 6.86 -26.93
CA SER A 66 -10.31 7.51 -27.71
C SER A 66 -11.14 8.52 -26.91
N HIS A 67 -11.02 8.52 -25.59
CA HIS A 67 -11.85 9.36 -24.69
C HIS A 67 -11.06 10.48 -24.03
N SER A 68 -9.82 10.72 -24.46
CA SER A 68 -8.95 11.74 -23.86
C SER A 68 -9.58 13.15 -23.85
N ALA A 69 -10.45 13.45 -24.81
CA ALA A 69 -11.18 14.73 -24.91
C ALA A 69 -12.55 14.73 -24.20
N SER A 70 -13.07 13.57 -23.79
CA SER A 70 -14.36 13.44 -23.10
C SER A 70 -14.30 13.86 -21.63
N PHE A 71 -13.10 14.01 -21.07
CA PHE A 71 -12.90 14.33 -19.66
C PHE A 71 -12.10 15.62 -19.47
N GLU A 72 -12.56 16.47 -18.56
CA GLU A 72 -11.75 17.55 -18.01
C GLU A 72 -11.36 17.23 -16.56
N PHE A 73 -10.09 17.49 -16.22
CA PHE A 73 -9.55 17.27 -14.89
C PHE A 73 -9.08 18.57 -14.25
N ARG A 74 -9.36 18.75 -12.96
CA ARG A 74 -8.91 19.90 -12.16
C ARG A 74 -8.47 19.48 -10.76
N VAL A 75 -7.35 20.04 -10.29
CA VAL A 75 -7.01 19.95 -8.86
C VAL A 75 -7.80 21.01 -8.08
N VAL A 76 -8.37 20.60 -6.95
CA VAL A 76 -9.07 21.48 -6.00
C VAL A 76 -8.43 21.41 -4.63
N SER A 77 -8.71 22.42 -3.80
CA SER A 77 -8.21 22.46 -2.44
C SER A 77 -9.08 21.60 -1.50
N THR A 78 -8.52 21.18 -0.37
CA THR A 78 -9.26 20.37 0.62
C THR A 78 -10.42 21.13 1.26
N GLU A 79 -10.40 22.46 1.29
CA GLU A 79 -11.51 23.29 1.81
C GLU A 79 -12.78 23.12 0.95
N GLN A 80 -12.62 23.06 -0.37
CA GLN A 80 -13.72 22.76 -1.31
C GLN A 80 -14.25 21.32 -1.11
N CYS A 81 -13.43 20.45 -0.54
CA CYS A 81 -13.76 19.09 -0.15
C CYS A 81 -14.20 18.97 1.32
N GLY A 82 -14.57 20.05 2.02
CA GLY A 82 -14.99 19.97 3.44
C GLY A 82 -13.88 19.57 4.41
N GLY A 83 -12.62 19.94 4.10
CA GLY A 83 -11.45 19.73 4.95
C GLY A 83 -10.78 18.36 4.82
N LYS A 84 -11.18 17.53 3.86
CA LYS A 84 -10.61 16.20 3.61
C LYS A 84 -10.17 16.05 2.16
N ALA A 85 -9.28 15.11 1.86
CA ALA A 85 -9.04 14.74 0.47
C ALA A 85 -10.32 14.13 -0.14
N CYS A 86 -10.65 14.54 -1.37
CA CYS A 86 -11.86 14.09 -2.06
C CYS A 86 -11.68 14.09 -3.57
N PHE A 87 -12.62 13.45 -4.25
CA PHE A 87 -12.90 13.71 -5.66
C PHE A 87 -14.37 14.08 -5.86
N ILE A 88 -14.61 14.87 -6.90
CA ILE A 88 -15.92 15.36 -7.31
C ILE A 88 -16.12 15.02 -8.79
N ILE A 89 -17.25 14.41 -9.13
CA ILE A 89 -17.62 14.08 -10.51
C ILE A 89 -18.87 14.88 -10.89
N ASN A 90 -18.76 15.67 -11.95
CA ASN A 90 -19.84 16.51 -12.47
C ASN A 90 -20.07 16.22 -13.96
N ASN A 91 -21.30 16.46 -14.42
CA ASN A 91 -21.51 16.69 -15.85
C ASN A 91 -20.82 18.01 -16.22
N HIS A 92 -20.09 18.03 -17.33
CA HIS A 92 -19.41 19.23 -17.76
C HIS A 92 -20.44 20.31 -18.16
N PRO A 93 -20.34 21.55 -17.64
CA PRO A 93 -21.38 22.57 -17.81
C PRO A 93 -21.48 23.10 -19.24
N SER A 94 -20.39 23.01 -20.01
CA SER A 94 -20.33 23.47 -21.40
C SER A 94 -20.58 22.34 -22.40
N PHE A 95 -21.00 21.15 -21.95
CA PHE A 95 -21.28 20.06 -22.87
C PHE A 95 -22.52 20.36 -23.71
N ASP A 96 -22.32 20.52 -25.01
CA ASP A 96 -23.32 20.86 -26.02
C ASP A 96 -23.35 19.86 -27.20
N GLY A 97 -22.42 18.89 -27.24
CA GLY A 97 -22.33 17.89 -28.31
C GLY A 97 -20.90 17.35 -28.48
N GLU A 98 -20.57 16.92 -29.70
CA GLU A 98 -19.22 16.42 -30.00
C GLU A 98 -18.16 17.53 -29.90
N ALA A 99 -16.97 17.18 -29.38
CA ALA A 99 -15.78 18.04 -29.19
C ALA A 99 -15.71 18.93 -27.93
N THR A 100 -16.69 18.88 -27.02
CA THR A 100 -16.56 19.41 -25.65
C THR A 100 -16.45 18.27 -24.63
N PRO A 101 -15.72 18.44 -23.51
CA PRO A 101 -15.68 17.43 -22.46
C PRO A 101 -17.09 17.16 -21.93
N GLU A 102 -17.39 15.90 -21.65
CA GLU A 102 -18.68 15.43 -21.14
C GLU A 102 -18.71 15.41 -19.62
N ILE A 103 -17.59 15.02 -19.02
CA ILE A 103 -17.44 14.79 -17.58
C ILE A 103 -16.30 15.66 -17.04
N LEU A 104 -16.58 16.35 -15.95
CA LEU A 104 -15.60 17.12 -15.18
C LEU A 104 -15.28 16.34 -13.90
N ILE A 105 -14.01 16.00 -13.70
CA ILE A 105 -13.53 15.36 -12.46
C ILE A 105 -12.58 16.33 -11.76
N LEU A 106 -12.93 16.68 -10.52
CA LEU A 106 -12.09 17.46 -9.64
C LEU A 106 -11.52 16.56 -8.55
N GLY A 107 -10.27 16.77 -8.13
CA GLY A 107 -9.68 15.99 -7.05
C GLY A 107 -8.67 16.79 -6.22
N ALA A 108 -8.49 16.40 -4.95
CA ALA A 108 -7.51 17.03 -4.06
C ALA A 108 -6.05 16.78 -4.48
N SER A 109 -5.80 15.76 -5.30
CA SER A 109 -4.53 15.48 -5.97
C SER A 109 -4.75 14.69 -7.27
N GLY A 110 -3.68 14.39 -8.01
CA GLY A 110 -3.72 13.51 -9.18
C GLY A 110 -4.22 12.09 -8.86
N VAL A 111 -3.96 11.58 -7.66
CA VAL A 111 -4.52 10.31 -7.16
C VAL A 111 -6.03 10.41 -7.03
N GLU A 112 -6.56 11.46 -6.40
CA GLU A 112 -8.01 11.63 -6.26
C GLU A 112 -8.70 11.82 -7.62
N ILE A 113 -8.08 12.54 -8.56
CA ILE A 113 -8.59 12.65 -9.94
C ILE A 113 -8.68 11.26 -10.59
N SER A 114 -7.62 10.46 -10.45
CA SER A 114 -7.54 9.11 -11.04
C SER A 114 -8.55 8.15 -10.38
N ALA A 115 -8.71 8.21 -9.06
CA ALA A 115 -9.72 7.46 -8.33
C ALA A 115 -11.15 7.88 -8.73
N GLY A 116 -11.38 9.18 -8.97
CA GLY A 116 -12.65 9.69 -9.49
C GLY A 116 -12.96 9.18 -10.90
N LEU A 117 -11.95 9.12 -11.77
CA LEU A 117 -12.06 8.48 -13.09
C LEU A 117 -12.43 7.00 -12.95
N HIS A 118 -11.72 6.26 -12.09
CA HIS A 118 -12.00 4.85 -11.83
C HIS A 118 -13.43 4.66 -11.30
N TRP A 119 -13.86 5.48 -10.33
CA TRP A 119 -15.19 5.45 -9.76
C TRP A 119 -16.28 5.69 -10.81
N TYR A 120 -16.07 6.66 -11.71
CA TYR A 120 -16.98 6.94 -12.81
C TYR A 120 -17.08 5.76 -13.78
N LEU A 121 -15.94 5.24 -14.25
CA LEU A 121 -15.88 4.11 -15.16
C LEU A 121 -16.55 2.86 -14.56
N LYS A 122 -16.29 2.59 -13.28
CA LYS A 122 -16.85 1.45 -12.53
C LYS A 122 -18.37 1.55 -12.35
N ASN A 123 -18.85 2.69 -11.86
CA ASN A 123 -20.25 2.83 -11.42
C ASN A 123 -21.22 3.31 -12.50
N TYR A 124 -20.73 4.07 -13.50
CA TYR A 124 -21.57 4.65 -14.55
C TYR A 124 -21.37 3.96 -15.90
N CYS A 125 -20.16 3.47 -16.19
CA CYS A 125 -19.86 2.81 -17.46
C CYS A 125 -19.77 1.27 -17.36
N ALA A 126 -20.00 0.71 -16.16
CA ALA A 126 -19.85 -0.72 -15.88
C ALA A 126 -18.51 -1.31 -16.37
N ALA A 127 -17.43 -0.52 -16.30
CA ALA A 127 -16.09 -0.95 -16.70
C ALA A 127 -15.34 -1.54 -15.50
N HIS A 128 -14.27 -2.28 -15.78
CA HIS A 128 -13.41 -2.88 -14.76
C HIS A 128 -11.95 -2.80 -15.17
N THR A 129 -11.06 -2.54 -14.21
CA THR A 129 -9.60 -2.53 -14.41
C THR A 129 -8.96 -3.47 -13.41
N SER A 130 -8.08 -4.35 -13.89
CA SER A 130 -7.37 -5.35 -13.09
C SER A 130 -5.99 -5.61 -13.70
N TRP A 131 -5.14 -6.35 -13.00
CA TRP A 131 -3.85 -6.77 -13.56
C TRP A 131 -4.05 -7.65 -14.82
N ALA A 132 -3.12 -7.56 -15.76
CA ALA A 132 -3.20 -8.32 -17.01
C ALA A 132 -3.30 -9.84 -16.78
N LYS A 133 -2.54 -10.37 -15.80
CA LYS A 133 -2.56 -11.80 -15.44
C LYS A 133 -3.89 -12.26 -14.85
N THR A 134 -4.69 -11.35 -14.31
CA THR A 134 -6.03 -11.63 -13.77
C THR A 134 -7.15 -11.27 -14.75
N GLY A 135 -6.85 -11.22 -16.05
CA GLY A 135 -7.82 -10.94 -17.12
C GLY A 135 -7.88 -9.47 -17.57
N GLY A 136 -7.06 -8.59 -16.99
CA GLY A 136 -6.90 -7.22 -17.45
C GLY A 136 -8.15 -6.35 -17.27
N SER A 137 -8.31 -5.39 -18.19
CA SER A 137 -9.40 -4.42 -18.14
C SER A 137 -10.54 -4.79 -19.10
N GLN A 138 -11.77 -4.64 -18.63
CA GLN A 138 -12.99 -4.67 -19.44
C GLN A 138 -13.46 -3.23 -19.63
N LEU A 139 -13.26 -2.69 -20.83
CA LEU A 139 -13.61 -1.29 -21.18
C LEU A 139 -14.65 -1.19 -22.30
N SER A 140 -15.10 -2.32 -22.85
CA SER A 140 -16.05 -2.36 -23.98
C SER A 140 -17.45 -1.84 -23.62
N SER A 141 -17.78 -1.77 -22.34
CA SER A 141 -19.03 -1.19 -21.84
C SER A 141 -19.00 0.34 -21.77
N VAL A 142 -17.84 0.98 -21.94
CA VAL A 142 -17.72 2.45 -21.95
C VAL A 142 -18.31 2.99 -23.26
N PRO A 143 -19.37 3.84 -23.22
CA PRO A 143 -19.95 4.40 -24.43
C PRO A 143 -18.98 5.25 -25.23
N TYR A 144 -19.24 5.43 -26.52
CA TYR A 144 -18.46 6.32 -27.38
C TYR A 144 -18.46 7.77 -26.85
N PRO A 145 -17.40 8.56 -27.12
CA PRO A 145 -17.39 9.99 -26.86
C PRO A 145 -18.67 10.67 -27.38
N GLY A 146 -19.25 11.56 -26.58
CA GLY A 146 -20.53 12.22 -26.80
C GLY A 146 -21.75 11.45 -26.26
N SER A 147 -21.57 10.23 -25.75
CA SER A 147 -22.63 9.38 -25.20
C SER A 147 -22.32 8.85 -23.78
N LEU A 148 -21.36 9.46 -23.08
CA LEU A 148 -21.00 9.06 -21.72
C LEU A 148 -22.18 9.26 -20.74
N PRO A 149 -22.44 8.33 -19.81
CA PRO A 149 -23.59 8.42 -18.91
C PRO A 149 -23.49 9.64 -17.97
N ARG A 150 -24.57 10.41 -17.89
CA ARG A 150 -24.63 11.58 -17.02
C ARG A 150 -24.70 11.17 -15.54
N VAL A 151 -24.03 11.94 -14.70
CA VAL A 151 -24.17 11.86 -13.23
C VAL A 151 -25.35 12.73 -12.75
N PRO A 152 -25.84 12.59 -11.51
CA PRO A 152 -26.88 13.47 -10.97
C PRO A 152 -26.54 14.96 -11.10
N ALA A 153 -27.55 15.83 -11.20
CA ALA A 153 -27.36 17.27 -11.45
C ALA A 153 -26.52 18.00 -10.38
N GLY A 154 -26.55 17.51 -9.14
CA GLY A 154 -25.71 18.04 -8.03
C GLY A 154 -24.29 17.48 -7.98
N GLY A 155 -23.91 16.63 -8.94
CA GLY A 155 -22.63 15.93 -8.94
C GLY A 155 -22.55 14.83 -7.89
N ILE A 156 -21.35 14.27 -7.78
CA ILE A 156 -20.99 13.25 -6.78
C ILE A 156 -19.77 13.79 -6.05
N LEU A 157 -19.81 13.83 -4.71
CA LEU A 157 -18.67 14.15 -3.87
C LEU A 157 -18.32 12.91 -3.04
N ILE A 158 -17.09 12.40 -3.18
CA ILE A 158 -16.57 11.29 -2.38
C ILE A 158 -15.35 11.78 -1.61
N GLN A 159 -15.50 11.90 -0.30
CA GLN A 159 -14.42 12.24 0.62
C GLN A 159 -13.75 10.97 1.13
N ARG A 160 -12.44 11.01 1.34
CA ARG A 160 -11.76 9.95 2.10
C ARG A 160 -12.19 10.00 3.58
N PRO A 161 -12.51 8.86 4.20
CA PRO A 161 -12.73 8.80 5.64
C PRO A 161 -11.41 8.79 6.44
N VAL A 162 -10.30 8.41 5.79
CA VAL A 162 -8.94 8.28 6.35
C VAL A 162 -7.92 8.96 5.45
N ASP A 163 -6.75 9.30 5.98
CA ASP A 163 -5.76 10.09 5.22
C ASP A 163 -4.95 9.23 4.24
N TRP A 164 -4.65 7.98 4.61
CA TRP A 164 -3.73 7.13 3.87
C TRP A 164 -4.38 5.87 3.31
N SER A 165 -4.02 5.57 2.06
CA SER A 165 -4.23 4.29 1.39
C SER A 165 -2.87 3.71 1.01
N TYR A 166 -2.43 2.74 1.81
CA TYR A 166 -1.12 2.10 1.73
C TYR A 166 -1.13 0.92 0.75
N TYR A 167 0.01 0.66 0.10
CA TYR A 167 0.17 -0.47 -0.82
C TYR A 167 1.56 -1.07 -0.76
N GLN A 168 1.59 -2.41 -0.83
CA GLN A 168 2.73 -3.35 -0.90
C GLN A 168 3.19 -3.88 0.46
N ASN A 169 3.92 -4.98 0.42
CA ASN A 169 4.71 -5.55 1.51
C ASN A 169 6.19 -5.42 1.14
N ALA A 170 7.09 -5.43 2.13
CA ALA A 170 8.53 -5.50 1.87
C ALA A 170 8.87 -6.70 0.96
N VAL A 171 8.17 -7.84 1.14
CA VAL A 171 8.40 -9.07 0.37
C VAL A 171 7.78 -9.08 -1.04
N THR A 172 6.81 -8.20 -1.33
CA THR A 172 6.22 -8.10 -2.69
C THR A 172 7.27 -7.78 -3.75
N SER A 173 8.32 -7.06 -3.34
CA SER A 173 9.46 -6.74 -4.20
C SER A 173 10.17 -7.96 -4.79
N SER A 174 10.22 -9.07 -4.04
CA SER A 174 10.90 -10.29 -4.49
C SER A 174 9.94 -11.26 -5.19
N TYR A 175 8.75 -11.44 -4.64
CA TYR A 175 7.77 -12.38 -5.22
C TYR A 175 7.13 -11.88 -6.52
N SER A 176 6.94 -10.57 -6.67
CA SER A 176 6.22 -9.99 -7.81
C SER A 176 7.08 -9.07 -8.68
N PHE A 177 7.89 -8.20 -8.06
CA PHE A 177 8.51 -7.07 -8.79
C PHE A 177 9.94 -7.35 -9.26
N ALA A 178 10.56 -8.46 -8.85
CA ALA A 178 11.98 -8.73 -9.04
C ALA A 178 12.45 -8.60 -10.49
N TRP A 179 11.56 -8.83 -11.46
CA TRP A 179 11.90 -8.82 -12.89
C TRP A 179 11.18 -7.72 -13.68
N TRP A 180 10.60 -6.74 -12.99
CA TRP A 180 9.85 -5.69 -13.65
C TRP A 180 10.75 -4.63 -14.26
N ASP A 181 10.43 -4.25 -15.49
CA ASP A 181 10.94 -3.08 -16.16
C ASP A 181 10.06 -1.85 -15.89
N TRP A 182 10.41 -0.75 -16.55
CA TRP A 182 9.62 0.49 -16.46
C TRP A 182 8.20 0.34 -17.00
N GLU A 183 7.99 -0.41 -18.08
CA GLU A 183 6.66 -0.56 -18.70
C GLU A 183 5.69 -1.26 -17.76
N ARG A 184 6.16 -2.27 -17.01
CA ARG A 184 5.33 -2.93 -16.00
C ARG A 184 5.11 -2.05 -14.77
N TRP A 185 6.11 -1.31 -14.32
CA TRP A 185 5.98 -0.35 -13.22
C TRP A 185 5.01 0.80 -13.55
N GLU A 186 5.05 1.33 -14.77
CA GLU A 186 4.12 2.37 -15.23
C GLU A 186 2.66 1.90 -15.12
N LYS A 187 2.38 0.67 -15.56
CA LYS A 187 1.04 0.06 -15.42
C LYS A 187 0.63 -0.12 -13.96
N GLU A 188 1.57 -0.50 -13.09
CA GLU A 188 1.26 -0.64 -11.66
C GLU A 188 0.95 0.71 -11.01
N ILE A 189 1.72 1.75 -11.31
CA ILE A 189 1.49 3.08 -10.73
C ILE A 189 0.18 3.68 -11.25
N ASP A 190 -0.19 3.43 -12.51
CA ASP A 190 -1.52 3.79 -13.03
C ASP A 190 -2.63 3.04 -12.29
N TRP A 191 -2.46 1.74 -12.05
CA TRP A 191 -3.40 0.95 -11.26
C TRP A 191 -3.50 1.48 -9.82
N MET A 192 -2.37 1.77 -9.16
CA MET A 192 -2.33 2.40 -7.84
C MET A 192 -3.12 3.71 -7.81
N ALA A 193 -2.95 4.59 -8.80
CA ALA A 193 -3.67 5.85 -8.87
C ALA A 193 -5.18 5.65 -9.06
N LEU A 194 -5.60 4.72 -9.92
CA LEU A 194 -7.02 4.34 -10.10
C LEU A 194 -7.64 3.75 -8.82
N GLN A 195 -6.86 2.98 -8.05
CA GLN A 195 -7.29 2.43 -6.76
C GLN A 195 -7.21 3.43 -5.61
N GLY A 196 -6.76 4.67 -5.85
CA GLY A 196 -6.66 5.68 -4.80
C GLY A 196 -5.51 5.45 -3.82
N ILE A 197 -4.46 4.74 -4.20
CA ILE A 197 -3.26 4.57 -3.37
C ILE A 197 -2.47 5.88 -3.32
N ASN A 198 -2.13 6.33 -2.11
CA ASN A 198 -1.35 7.56 -1.90
C ASN A 198 -0.11 7.35 -1.00
N LEU A 199 0.09 6.16 -0.42
CA LEU A 199 1.24 5.83 0.41
C LEU A 199 1.89 4.48 -0.01
N PRO A 200 2.44 4.35 -1.23
CA PRO A 200 3.07 3.10 -1.69
C PRO A 200 4.51 2.95 -1.16
N LEU A 201 4.98 1.71 -0.96
CA LEU A 201 6.42 1.44 -0.78
C LEU A 201 7.20 1.69 -2.09
N ALA A 202 8.46 2.11 -1.96
CA ALA A 202 9.36 2.32 -3.09
C ALA A 202 10.80 1.86 -2.76
N PHE A 203 11.04 0.55 -2.85
CA PHE A 203 12.28 -0.10 -2.40
C PHE A 203 13.28 -0.45 -3.52
N THR A 204 12.90 -0.21 -4.78
CA THR A 204 13.72 -0.53 -5.96
C THR A 204 15.08 0.18 -5.86
N GLY A 205 16.17 -0.55 -6.10
CA GLY A 205 17.53 0.00 -6.17
C GLY A 205 18.16 0.44 -4.84
N GLN A 206 17.58 0.11 -3.68
CA GLN A 206 18.17 0.50 -2.39
C GLN A 206 19.57 -0.06 -2.13
N GLU A 207 19.93 -1.17 -2.79
CA GLU A 207 21.28 -1.75 -2.72
C GLU A 207 22.36 -0.76 -3.21
N THR A 208 22.02 0.11 -4.17
CA THR A 208 22.93 1.15 -4.67
C THR A 208 23.17 2.25 -3.64
N ILE A 209 22.16 2.57 -2.82
CA ILE A 209 22.33 3.49 -1.69
C ILE A 209 23.24 2.84 -0.64
N TRP A 210 23.03 1.56 -0.32
CA TRP A 210 23.91 0.82 0.59
C TRP A 210 25.35 0.77 0.10
N GLN A 211 25.57 0.49 -1.19
CA GLN A 211 26.91 0.49 -1.78
C GLN A 211 27.61 1.85 -1.57
N LYS A 212 26.92 2.97 -1.81
CA LYS A 212 27.46 4.32 -1.61
C LYS A 212 27.75 4.64 -0.14
N VAL A 213 26.88 4.21 0.78
CA VAL A 213 27.10 4.37 2.23
C VAL A 213 28.33 3.59 2.67
N PHE A 214 28.42 2.30 2.32
CA PHE A 214 29.54 1.45 2.74
C PHE A 214 30.88 1.83 2.11
N GLN A 215 30.88 2.42 0.90
CA GLN A 215 32.08 3.01 0.31
C GLN A 215 32.71 4.10 1.20
N ARG A 216 31.91 4.86 1.98
CA ARG A 216 32.45 5.85 2.95
C ARG A 216 33.25 5.22 4.08
N TYR A 217 33.05 3.93 4.32
CA TYR A 217 33.80 3.13 5.29
C TYR A 217 34.95 2.34 4.63
N ASN A 218 35.32 2.67 3.39
CA ASN A 218 36.32 1.94 2.60
C ASN A 218 35.98 0.45 2.41
N ILE A 219 34.69 0.11 2.38
CA ILE A 219 34.21 -1.23 2.01
C ILE A 219 34.13 -1.27 0.49
N SER A 220 34.87 -2.20 -0.10
CA SER A 220 34.95 -2.37 -1.55
C SER A 220 33.69 -3.05 -2.10
N LYS A 221 33.54 -3.05 -3.43
CA LYS A 221 32.45 -3.80 -4.08
C LYS A 221 32.51 -5.29 -3.73
N SER A 222 33.69 -5.91 -3.79
CA SER A 222 33.87 -7.32 -3.48
C SER A 222 33.59 -7.66 -2.02
N ASP A 223 33.78 -6.71 -1.10
CA ASP A 223 33.40 -6.89 0.31
C ASP A 223 31.87 -7.01 0.51
N LEU A 224 31.07 -6.65 -0.50
CA LEU A 224 29.61 -6.75 -0.50
C LEU A 224 29.08 -7.95 -1.31
N ASP A 225 29.95 -8.75 -1.94
CA ASP A 225 29.54 -9.88 -2.80
C ASP A 225 28.73 -10.92 -2.02
N ASP A 226 29.04 -11.10 -0.73
CA ASP A 226 28.31 -12.00 0.17
C ASP A 226 27.23 -11.28 1.01
N PHE A 227 27.05 -9.96 0.88
CA PHE A 227 26.10 -9.19 1.70
C PHE A 227 24.70 -9.15 1.09
N PHE A 228 24.58 -8.79 -0.19
CA PHE A 228 23.27 -8.72 -0.85
C PHE A 228 22.81 -10.11 -1.27
N GLY A 229 21.50 -10.37 -1.17
CA GLY A 229 20.89 -11.51 -1.86
C GLY A 229 20.82 -11.27 -3.37
N GLY A 230 20.54 -12.33 -4.13
CA GLY A 230 20.16 -12.23 -5.54
C GLY A 230 18.82 -11.50 -5.72
N PRO A 231 18.48 -11.06 -6.95
CA PRO A 231 17.30 -10.22 -7.20
C PRO A 231 15.99 -10.75 -6.62
N ALA A 232 15.74 -12.05 -6.73
CA ALA A 232 14.54 -12.72 -6.24
C ALA A 232 14.54 -13.00 -4.71
N PHE A 233 15.61 -12.63 -4.00
CA PHE A 233 15.77 -12.86 -2.56
C PHE A 233 16.05 -11.58 -1.78
N LEU A 234 15.95 -10.43 -2.45
CA LEU A 234 16.33 -9.14 -1.87
C LEU A 234 15.50 -8.77 -0.64
N SER A 235 14.21 -9.09 -0.61
CA SER A 235 13.35 -8.78 0.54
C SER A 235 13.87 -9.37 1.84
N TRP A 236 14.18 -10.67 1.85
CA TRP A 236 14.71 -11.35 3.04
C TRP A 236 16.14 -10.91 3.38
N SER A 237 16.93 -10.50 2.38
CA SER A 237 18.24 -9.91 2.67
C SER A 237 18.16 -8.52 3.31
N ARG A 238 17.19 -7.70 2.90
CA ARG A 238 16.93 -6.37 3.47
C ARG A 238 16.45 -6.46 4.92
N MET A 239 15.63 -7.47 5.22
CA MET A 239 15.07 -7.74 6.55
C MET A 239 16.02 -8.58 7.44
N ALA A 240 17.28 -8.72 7.04
CA ALA A 240 18.33 -9.37 7.83
C ALA A 240 18.12 -10.89 8.06
N ASN A 241 17.28 -11.56 7.25
CA ASN A 241 17.03 -12.99 7.38
C ASN A 241 18.10 -13.85 6.69
N MET A 242 18.58 -13.39 5.53
CA MET A 242 19.60 -14.08 4.74
C MET A 242 20.59 -13.12 4.08
N HIS A 243 21.69 -13.65 3.55
CA HIS A 243 22.65 -12.88 2.75
C HIS A 243 23.28 -13.78 1.67
N GLY A 244 23.78 -13.18 0.58
CA GLY A 244 24.56 -13.83 -0.48
C GLY A 244 23.82 -14.81 -1.40
N TRP A 245 22.74 -15.47 -0.96
CA TRP A 245 22.04 -16.49 -1.77
C TRP A 245 21.47 -15.89 -3.07
N GLY A 246 21.79 -16.52 -4.20
CA GLY A 246 21.41 -16.06 -5.54
C GLY A 246 22.21 -14.85 -6.07
N GLY A 247 23.16 -14.34 -5.29
CA GLY A 247 24.10 -13.28 -5.69
C GLY A 247 25.39 -13.82 -6.31
N PRO A 248 26.42 -12.96 -6.48
CA PRO A 248 26.43 -11.52 -6.20
C PRO A 248 25.65 -10.70 -7.24
N LEU A 249 25.21 -9.51 -6.87
CA LEU A 249 24.55 -8.59 -7.82
C LEU A 249 25.60 -7.92 -8.74
N PRO A 250 25.44 -7.97 -10.08
CA PRO A 250 26.33 -7.26 -10.99
C PRO A 250 26.13 -5.75 -10.86
N GLN A 251 27.16 -4.94 -11.18
CA GLN A 251 27.03 -3.47 -11.08
C GLN A 251 25.93 -2.92 -12.00
N THR A 252 25.74 -3.55 -13.16
CA THR A 252 24.66 -3.19 -14.09
C THR A 252 23.28 -3.29 -13.42
N TRP A 253 23.06 -4.29 -12.56
CA TRP A 253 21.84 -4.38 -11.77
C TRP A 253 21.63 -3.17 -10.87
N LEU A 254 22.66 -2.77 -10.13
CA LEU A 254 22.61 -1.61 -9.21
C LEU A 254 22.30 -0.32 -9.98
N ASP A 255 22.96 -0.12 -11.11
CA ASP A 255 22.82 1.08 -11.94
C ASP A 255 21.43 1.15 -12.61
N ASP A 256 20.94 0.01 -13.14
CA ASP A 256 19.63 -0.11 -13.79
C ASP A 256 18.49 0.07 -12.78
N GLN A 257 18.59 -0.57 -11.61
CA GLN A 257 17.57 -0.46 -10.55
C GLN A 257 17.52 0.95 -9.96
N LEU A 258 18.66 1.63 -9.81
CA LEU A 258 18.71 3.03 -9.42
C LEU A 258 18.00 3.92 -10.45
N THR A 259 18.26 3.69 -11.74
CA THR A 259 17.59 4.43 -12.83
C THR A 259 16.07 4.18 -12.82
N LEU A 260 15.66 2.93 -12.62
CA LEU A 260 14.26 2.53 -12.53
C LEU A 260 13.57 3.21 -11.33
N GLN A 261 14.18 3.20 -10.16
CA GLN A 261 13.65 3.83 -8.95
C GLN A 261 13.40 5.34 -9.14
N LYS A 262 14.32 6.05 -9.79
CA LYS A 262 14.10 7.49 -10.09
C LYS A 262 12.88 7.72 -10.97
N LYS A 263 12.62 6.84 -11.95
CA LYS A 263 11.39 6.90 -12.77
C LYS A 263 10.15 6.60 -11.95
N ILE A 264 10.19 5.57 -11.10
CA ILE A 264 9.09 5.20 -10.18
C ILE A 264 8.72 6.37 -9.28
N LEU A 265 9.70 6.93 -8.55
CA LEU A 265 9.50 8.06 -7.64
C LEU A 265 8.96 9.27 -8.39
N SER A 266 9.54 9.61 -9.56
CA SER A 266 9.06 10.73 -10.37
C SER A 266 7.59 10.59 -10.74
N ARG A 267 7.15 9.39 -11.14
CA ARG A 267 5.74 9.14 -11.51
C ARG A 267 4.81 9.17 -10.29
N MET A 268 5.22 8.57 -9.18
CA MET A 268 4.45 8.60 -7.93
C MET A 268 4.23 10.04 -7.45
N TYR A 269 5.28 10.86 -7.44
CA TYR A 269 5.16 12.29 -7.08
C TYR A 269 4.31 13.08 -8.08
N ALA A 270 4.37 12.76 -9.38
CA ALA A 270 3.54 13.41 -10.39
C ALA A 270 2.04 13.17 -10.13
N PHE A 271 1.65 12.00 -9.60
CA PHE A 271 0.26 11.76 -9.16
C PHE A 271 -0.06 12.41 -7.80
N GLY A 272 0.93 12.86 -7.03
CA GLY A 272 0.75 13.36 -5.67
C GLY A 272 0.78 12.27 -4.59
N MET A 273 1.31 11.08 -4.90
CA MET A 273 1.59 10.04 -3.91
C MET A 273 2.76 10.45 -3.00
N SER A 274 2.84 9.83 -1.83
CA SER A 274 3.90 9.96 -0.83
C SER A 274 4.64 8.62 -0.69
N PRO A 275 5.66 8.32 -1.51
CA PRO A 275 6.34 7.03 -1.49
C PRO A 275 7.10 6.82 -0.18
N VAL A 276 7.00 5.62 0.39
CA VAL A 276 7.72 5.24 1.60
C VAL A 276 9.08 4.67 1.20
N LEU A 277 10.15 5.27 1.70
CA LEU A 277 11.52 4.86 1.44
C LEU A 277 12.04 3.91 2.54
N PRO A 278 13.04 3.06 2.27
CA PRO A 278 13.64 2.24 3.32
C PRO A 278 14.44 3.10 4.32
N ALA A 279 14.72 2.53 5.49
CA ALA A 279 15.66 3.03 6.48
C ALA A 279 16.53 1.90 7.04
N PHE A 280 17.57 2.27 7.79
CA PHE A 280 18.53 1.32 8.35
C PHE A 280 17.94 0.55 9.53
N SER A 281 17.93 -0.78 9.41
CA SER A 281 17.42 -1.70 10.43
C SER A 281 18.51 -2.32 11.32
N GLY A 282 19.78 -2.03 11.07
CA GLY A 282 20.92 -2.59 11.82
C GLY A 282 21.71 -3.65 11.06
N ASN A 283 21.20 -4.16 9.94
CA ASN A 283 21.88 -5.20 9.15
C ASN A 283 23.15 -4.67 8.47
N ILE A 284 24.30 -5.29 8.71
CA ILE A 284 25.60 -4.83 8.21
C ILE A 284 26.39 -5.96 7.53
N PRO A 285 27.27 -5.65 6.56
CA PRO A 285 28.17 -6.63 5.97
C PRO A 285 29.26 -7.08 6.95
N ALA A 286 29.73 -8.32 6.82
CA ALA A 286 30.83 -8.86 7.62
C ALA A 286 32.09 -7.97 7.58
N ALA A 287 32.37 -7.36 6.41
CA ALA A 287 33.49 -6.44 6.23
C ALA A 287 33.43 -5.22 7.15
N LEU A 288 32.23 -4.72 7.51
CA LEU A 288 32.10 -3.63 8.46
C LEU A 288 32.55 -4.06 9.86
N LYS A 289 32.18 -5.27 10.31
CA LYS A 289 32.64 -5.83 11.58
C LYS A 289 34.15 -6.02 11.61
N LEU A 290 34.76 -6.43 10.50
CA LEU A 290 36.23 -6.56 10.40
C LEU A 290 36.93 -5.19 10.52
N LYS A 291 36.36 -4.14 9.94
CA LYS A 291 36.91 -2.77 10.05
C LYS A 291 36.68 -2.14 11.41
N PHE A 292 35.56 -2.44 12.05
CA PHE A 292 35.20 -1.93 13.38
C PHE A 292 35.10 -3.08 14.38
N PRO A 293 36.24 -3.68 14.80
CA PRO A 293 36.24 -4.85 15.66
C PRO A 293 35.62 -4.58 17.04
N SER A 294 35.67 -3.32 17.52
CA SER A 294 35.03 -2.88 18.77
C SER A 294 33.53 -2.63 18.66
N ALA A 295 32.96 -2.63 17.45
CA ALA A 295 31.53 -2.42 17.26
C ALA A 295 30.74 -3.56 17.92
N LYS A 296 29.67 -3.20 18.63
CA LYS A 296 28.74 -4.15 19.25
C LYS A 296 27.87 -4.76 18.16
N VAL A 297 28.18 -5.98 17.79
CA VAL A 297 27.52 -6.69 16.68
C VAL A 297 27.10 -8.06 17.17
N THR A 298 25.85 -8.40 16.94
CA THR A 298 25.28 -9.72 17.18
C THR A 298 25.27 -10.49 15.86
N HIS A 299 25.71 -11.75 15.90
CA HIS A 299 25.52 -12.67 14.79
C HIS A 299 24.17 -13.35 14.99
N LEU A 300 23.22 -13.10 14.07
CA LEU A 300 21.85 -13.57 14.21
C LEU A 300 21.75 -15.10 14.09
N GLY A 301 20.62 -15.65 14.54
CA GLY A 301 20.30 -17.06 14.42
C GLY A 301 19.99 -17.49 12.98
N ASN A 302 19.84 -18.80 12.78
CA ASN A 302 19.42 -19.33 11.49
C ASN A 302 17.92 -19.08 11.27
N TRP A 303 17.60 -18.21 10.32
CA TRP A 303 16.25 -18.04 9.78
C TRP A 303 16.07 -18.98 8.60
N PHE A 304 15.48 -20.17 8.83
CA PHE A 304 15.02 -21.14 7.82
C PHE A 304 15.82 -21.20 6.51
N THR A 305 17.15 -21.21 6.62
CA THR A 305 17.99 -20.93 5.45
C THR A 305 18.03 -22.08 4.45
N VAL A 306 18.52 -21.79 3.24
CA VAL A 306 18.54 -22.73 2.12
C VAL A 306 19.30 -24.00 2.48
N ASP A 307 18.63 -25.14 2.37
CA ASP A 307 19.11 -26.46 2.77
C ASP A 307 19.65 -26.53 4.21
N SER A 308 19.16 -25.65 5.10
CA SER A 308 19.69 -25.47 6.46
C SER A 308 21.18 -25.14 6.52
N ASN A 309 21.76 -24.58 5.45
CA ASN A 309 23.18 -24.22 5.36
C ASN A 309 23.46 -22.82 5.95
N PRO A 310 24.17 -22.70 7.08
CA PRO A 310 24.40 -21.41 7.73
C PRO A 310 25.20 -20.39 6.92
N ARG A 311 25.78 -20.80 5.77
CA ARG A 311 26.44 -19.91 4.81
C ARG A 311 25.55 -18.76 4.33
N TRP A 312 24.23 -18.96 4.29
CA TRP A 312 23.29 -18.03 3.66
C TRP A 312 22.39 -17.30 4.67
N CYS A 313 22.66 -17.39 5.97
CA CYS A 313 21.81 -16.82 7.04
C CYS A 313 22.63 -15.98 7.99
N CYS A 314 22.05 -15.72 9.17
CA CYS A 314 22.84 -15.46 10.36
C CYS A 314 23.66 -14.18 10.21
N THR A 315 23.01 -13.16 9.64
CA THR A 315 23.69 -11.91 9.32
C THR A 315 24.16 -11.18 10.57
N TYR A 316 25.01 -10.18 10.36
CA TYR A 316 25.51 -9.32 11.41
C TYR A 316 24.53 -8.18 11.66
N LEU A 317 23.98 -8.13 12.87
CA LEU A 317 23.15 -7.05 13.35
C LEU A 317 23.96 -6.12 14.26
N LEU A 318 24.13 -4.87 13.83
CA LEU A 318 24.71 -3.82 14.64
C LEU A 318 23.75 -3.45 15.77
N ASP A 319 24.25 -3.44 17.01
CA ASP A 319 23.44 -3.10 18.17
C ASP A 319 23.10 -1.60 18.18
N ALA A 320 21.86 -1.25 18.51
CA ALA A 320 21.40 0.14 18.55
C ALA A 320 22.13 1.03 19.56
N SER A 321 22.77 0.46 20.58
CA SER A 321 23.60 1.22 21.52
C SER A 321 24.99 1.55 20.98
N ASP A 322 25.38 0.98 19.84
CA ASP A 322 26.63 1.32 19.18
C ASP A 322 26.53 2.69 18.48
N PRO A 323 27.49 3.61 18.66
CA PRO A 323 27.48 4.91 17.98
C PRO A 323 27.39 4.80 16.45
N LEU A 324 27.94 3.73 15.86
CA LEU A 324 27.86 3.51 14.40
C LEU A 324 26.43 3.33 13.91
N TYR A 325 25.50 2.89 14.77
CA TYR A 325 24.12 2.61 14.35
C TYR A 325 23.43 3.88 13.84
N VAL A 326 23.48 4.96 14.64
CA VAL A 326 22.87 6.25 14.30
C VAL A 326 23.63 6.91 13.15
N GLU A 327 24.96 6.79 13.12
CA GLU A 327 25.80 7.34 12.05
C GLU A 327 25.45 6.73 10.69
N ILE A 328 25.41 5.39 10.60
CA ILE A 328 25.10 4.67 9.36
C ILE A 328 23.67 4.96 8.91
N GLY A 329 22.69 4.92 9.82
CA GLY A 329 21.31 5.21 9.47
C GLY A 329 21.11 6.65 8.99
N LYS A 330 21.77 7.63 9.64
CA LYS A 330 21.79 9.02 9.16
C LYS A 330 22.36 9.10 7.74
N LEU A 331 23.53 8.51 7.51
CA LEU A 331 24.17 8.53 6.19
C LEU A 331 23.30 7.89 5.11
N PHE A 332 22.56 6.83 5.45
CA PHE A 332 21.63 6.20 4.53
C PHE A 332 20.49 7.14 4.11
N ILE A 333 19.85 7.83 5.07
CA ILE A 333 18.81 8.83 4.76
C ILE A 333 19.37 9.98 3.93
N GLU A 334 20.53 10.52 4.29
CA GLU A 334 21.19 11.61 3.55
C GLU A 334 21.57 11.19 2.12
N GLU A 335 22.02 9.95 1.92
CA GLU A 335 22.35 9.41 0.59
C GLU A 335 21.09 9.21 -0.27
N GLN A 336 19.98 8.76 0.32
CA GLN A 336 18.68 8.72 -0.37
C GLN A 336 18.23 10.12 -0.82
N ILE A 337 18.31 11.11 0.07
CA ILE A 337 17.95 12.51 -0.25
C ILE A 337 18.86 13.04 -1.36
N ARG A 338 20.17 12.80 -1.28
CA ARG A 338 21.13 13.23 -2.31
C ARG A 338 20.83 12.60 -3.66
N GLU A 339 20.49 11.32 -3.68
CA GLU A 339 20.32 10.55 -4.91
C GLU A 339 18.97 10.80 -5.59
N TYR A 340 17.89 10.89 -4.80
CA TYR A 340 16.52 11.05 -5.27
C TYR A 340 16.07 12.52 -5.29
N GLY A 341 16.80 13.40 -4.61
CA GLY A 341 16.53 14.85 -4.54
C GLY A 341 15.45 15.27 -3.56
N ARG A 342 14.68 14.32 -2.99
CA ARG A 342 13.62 14.54 -2.00
C ARG A 342 13.17 13.22 -1.37
N THR A 343 12.33 13.30 -0.33
CA THR A 343 11.60 12.16 0.26
C THR A 343 10.14 12.53 0.49
N SER A 344 9.36 11.62 1.08
CA SER A 344 8.03 11.91 1.64
C SER A 344 8.08 12.05 3.17
N HIS A 345 9.26 12.04 3.77
CA HIS A 345 9.49 11.94 5.22
C HIS A 345 8.94 10.66 5.88
N VAL A 346 8.46 9.67 5.11
CA VAL A 346 8.01 8.39 5.65
C VAL A 346 9.00 7.30 5.30
N TYR A 347 9.51 6.61 6.33
CA TYR A 347 10.53 5.59 6.18
C TYR A 347 10.08 4.27 6.79
N ASN A 348 10.23 3.18 6.03
CA ASN A 348 9.98 1.84 6.54
C ASN A 348 11.28 1.18 7.02
N CYS A 349 11.19 0.55 8.19
CA CYS A 349 12.31 -0.14 8.81
C CYS A 349 11.77 -1.22 9.74
N ASP A 350 12.18 -2.46 9.49
CA ASP A 350 11.77 -3.63 10.24
C ASP A 350 13.02 -4.40 10.65
N THR A 351 13.42 -4.27 11.92
CA THR A 351 14.63 -4.91 12.47
C THR A 351 14.38 -6.35 12.90
N PHE A 352 13.15 -6.66 13.29
CA PHE A 352 12.77 -7.92 13.92
C PHE A 352 11.63 -8.62 13.20
N ASP A 353 11.56 -8.46 11.88
CA ASP A 353 10.65 -9.25 11.07
C ASP A 353 11.13 -10.71 11.07
N GLU A 354 10.37 -11.56 11.74
CA GLU A 354 10.67 -12.98 12.02
C GLU A 354 12.04 -13.24 12.67
N ASN A 355 12.58 -12.24 13.37
CA ASN A 355 13.78 -12.35 14.19
C ASN A 355 13.46 -11.92 15.62
N THR A 356 13.60 -12.82 16.59
CA THR A 356 13.32 -12.50 18.00
C THR A 356 14.42 -11.60 18.57
N PRO A 357 14.08 -10.49 19.27
CA PRO A 357 15.07 -9.67 19.96
C PRO A 357 15.88 -10.49 20.98
N PRO A 358 17.17 -10.18 21.20
CA PRO A 358 18.02 -10.98 22.08
C PRO A 358 17.65 -10.85 23.56
N LEU A 359 16.96 -9.77 23.96
CA LEU A 359 16.57 -9.48 25.33
C LEU A 359 15.11 -9.05 25.38
N SER A 360 14.35 -9.62 26.33
CA SER A 360 12.94 -9.27 26.57
C SER A 360 12.74 -8.10 27.53
N ASP A 361 13.82 -7.48 28.03
CA ASP A 361 13.74 -6.30 28.89
C ASP A 361 13.10 -5.11 28.15
N PRO A 362 11.95 -4.58 28.64
CA PRO A 362 11.33 -3.38 28.08
C PRO A 362 12.30 -2.20 27.91
N ASN A 363 13.28 -2.01 28.79
CA ASN A 363 14.25 -0.92 28.66
C ASN A 363 15.18 -1.10 27.45
N TYR A 364 15.58 -2.34 27.18
CA TYR A 364 16.37 -2.67 26.00
C TYR A 364 15.58 -2.40 24.72
N ILE A 365 14.34 -2.90 24.65
CA ILE A 365 13.45 -2.72 23.49
C ILE A 365 13.17 -1.24 23.23
N SER A 366 12.88 -0.47 24.28
CA SER A 366 12.63 0.97 24.16
C SER A 366 13.88 1.72 23.68
N SER A 367 15.06 1.36 24.19
CA SER A 367 16.33 1.96 23.76
C SER A 367 16.65 1.66 22.31
N LEU A 368 16.39 0.43 21.87
CA LEU A 368 16.54 0.02 20.47
C LEU A 368 15.61 0.84 19.57
N GLY A 369 14.31 0.85 19.84
CA GLY A 369 13.34 1.59 19.02
C GLY A 369 13.66 3.09 18.96
N ALA A 370 14.09 3.68 20.09
CA ALA A 370 14.52 5.08 20.13
C ALA A 370 15.77 5.35 19.30
N ALA A 371 16.74 4.42 19.25
CA ALA A 371 17.94 4.54 18.44
C ALA A 371 17.65 4.38 16.95
N THR A 372 16.83 3.39 16.57
CA THR A 372 16.35 3.20 15.19
C THR A 372 15.67 4.46 14.67
N PHE A 373 14.76 5.04 15.46
CA PHE A 373 14.11 6.28 15.09
C PHE A 373 15.07 7.48 15.06
N ARG A 374 15.98 7.59 16.03
CA ARG A 374 17.01 8.65 16.03
C ARG A 374 17.88 8.60 14.79
N ALA A 375 18.21 7.41 14.30
CA ALA A 375 18.98 7.24 13.07
C ALA A 375 18.25 7.84 11.85
N MET A 376 16.92 7.62 11.74
CA MET A 376 16.10 8.27 10.72
C MET A 376 16.03 9.78 10.91
N GLN A 377 15.67 10.22 12.13
CA GLN A 377 15.49 11.62 12.46
C GLN A 377 16.77 12.45 12.24
N SER A 378 17.94 11.85 12.45
CA SER A 378 19.22 12.54 12.27
C SER A 378 19.56 12.85 10.81
N GLY A 379 18.92 12.17 9.85
CA GLY A 379 19.01 12.48 8.42
C GLY A 379 17.81 13.26 7.88
N ASP A 380 16.67 13.24 8.58
CA ASP A 380 15.45 13.96 8.25
C ASP A 380 14.66 14.32 9.51
N ASP A 381 14.68 15.60 9.91
CA ASP A 381 14.01 16.09 11.11
C ASP A 381 12.49 15.82 11.11
N ASP A 382 11.89 15.64 9.94
CA ASP A 382 10.48 15.38 9.73
C ASP A 382 10.12 13.89 9.63
N ALA A 383 11.10 12.98 9.77
CA ALA A 383 10.94 11.53 9.64
C ALA A 383 9.79 10.92 10.47
N ILE A 384 8.96 10.12 9.81
CA ILE A 384 7.94 9.25 10.37
C ILE A 384 8.34 7.81 10.09
N TRP A 385 8.35 6.99 11.14
CA TRP A 385 8.64 5.57 11.03
C TRP A 385 7.37 4.79 10.71
N LEU A 386 7.32 4.17 9.54
CA LEU A 386 6.30 3.19 9.17
C LEU A 386 6.81 1.78 9.49
N MET A 387 6.19 1.07 10.42
CA MET A 387 6.67 -0.24 10.90
C MET A 387 5.65 -1.33 10.59
N GLN A 388 6.10 -2.50 10.14
CA GLN A 388 5.25 -3.68 10.02
C GLN A 388 4.87 -4.21 11.40
N GLY A 389 3.57 -4.40 11.66
CA GLY A 389 3.05 -5.00 12.89
C GLY A 389 3.09 -6.53 12.92
N TRP A 390 3.67 -7.19 11.90
CA TRP A 390 3.70 -8.66 11.77
C TRP A 390 4.31 -9.36 12.98
N LEU A 391 5.38 -8.79 13.53
CA LEU A 391 6.05 -9.27 14.72
C LEU A 391 5.09 -9.46 15.92
N PHE A 392 4.07 -8.60 16.08
CA PHE A 392 3.07 -8.71 17.14
C PHE A 392 2.06 -9.85 16.92
N THR A 393 1.94 -10.35 15.69
CA THR A 393 1.06 -11.46 15.30
C THR A 393 1.80 -12.80 15.27
N TYR A 394 3.08 -12.78 14.88
CA TYR A 394 3.90 -13.95 14.60
C TYR A 394 4.61 -14.50 15.84
N ASP A 395 5.30 -13.62 16.58
CA ASP A 395 6.22 -14.04 17.63
C ASP A 395 5.60 -13.86 19.03
N PRO A 396 5.42 -14.95 19.82
CA PRO A 396 4.89 -14.86 21.19
C PRO A 396 5.78 -14.06 22.15
N PHE A 397 7.01 -13.69 21.76
CA PHE A 397 7.87 -12.76 22.49
C PHE A 397 7.17 -11.43 22.81
N TRP A 398 6.30 -10.95 21.92
CA TRP A 398 5.70 -9.62 22.03
C TRP A 398 4.48 -9.57 22.95
N GLU A 399 4.74 -9.83 24.23
CA GLU A 399 3.75 -9.60 25.29
C GLU A 399 3.47 -8.09 25.48
N PRO A 400 2.38 -7.70 26.17
CA PRO A 400 2.00 -6.30 26.33
C PRO A 400 3.12 -5.35 26.84
N PRO A 401 4.00 -5.73 27.79
CA PRO A 401 5.11 -4.87 28.20
C PRO A 401 6.12 -4.57 27.09
N GLN A 402 6.50 -5.59 26.30
CA GLN A 402 7.47 -5.49 25.21
C GLN A 402 6.89 -4.69 24.04
N MET A 403 5.62 -4.96 23.69
CA MET A 403 4.91 -4.20 22.67
C MET A 403 4.82 -2.72 23.04
N LYS A 404 4.40 -2.39 24.27
CA LYS A 404 4.38 -1.00 24.76
C LYS A 404 5.76 -0.35 24.74
N ALA A 405 6.79 -1.07 25.13
CA ALA A 405 8.16 -0.55 25.14
C ALA A 405 8.64 -0.12 23.74
N LEU A 406 8.33 -0.92 22.71
CA LEU A 406 8.64 -0.58 21.32
C LEU A 406 7.77 0.58 20.83
N LEU A 407 6.45 0.50 20.99
CA LEU A 407 5.51 1.48 20.47
C LEU A 407 5.68 2.87 21.11
N HIS A 408 6.08 2.93 22.38
CA HIS A 408 6.33 4.19 23.11
C HIS A 408 7.81 4.57 23.14
N SER A 409 8.67 3.89 22.37
CA SER A 409 10.08 4.27 22.19
C SER A 409 10.27 5.60 21.43
N VAL A 410 9.22 6.06 20.76
CA VAL A 410 9.21 7.31 19.99
C VAL A 410 8.01 8.17 20.36
N PRO A 411 8.06 9.49 20.10
CA PRO A 411 6.90 10.35 20.33
C PRO A 411 5.68 9.88 19.53
N VAL A 412 4.51 9.86 20.16
CA VAL A 412 3.25 9.49 19.50
C VAL A 412 3.02 10.37 18.26
N GLY A 413 2.67 9.74 17.14
CA GLY A 413 2.56 10.39 15.84
C GLY A 413 3.85 10.43 15.02
N ARG A 414 4.99 9.98 15.56
CA ARG A 414 6.25 9.77 14.80
C ARG A 414 6.45 8.32 14.36
N MET A 415 5.52 7.45 14.73
CA MET A 415 5.41 6.07 14.27
C MET A 415 3.99 5.81 13.77
N ILE A 416 3.88 5.07 12.67
CA ILE A 416 2.64 4.49 12.16
C ILE A 416 2.87 2.98 12.06
N VAL A 417 2.00 2.19 12.66
CA VAL A 417 2.05 0.72 12.58
C VAL A 417 1.18 0.24 11.42
N LEU A 418 1.69 -0.68 10.60
CA LEU A 418 0.87 -1.44 9.67
C LEU A 418 0.30 -2.65 10.43
N ASP A 419 -0.99 -2.65 10.75
CA ASP A 419 -1.66 -3.84 11.29
C ASP A 419 -1.81 -4.84 10.15
N LEU A 420 -0.75 -5.63 9.94
CA LEU A 420 -0.38 -6.15 8.63
C LEU A 420 -1.38 -7.20 8.11
N TYR A 421 -2.02 -7.95 9.01
CA TYR A 421 -2.91 -9.08 8.72
C TYR A 421 -4.28 -8.89 9.39
N ALA A 422 -4.81 -7.67 9.32
CA ALA A 422 -5.93 -7.24 10.14
C ALA A 422 -7.28 -7.84 9.71
N GLU A 423 -7.37 -8.40 8.50
CA GLU A 423 -8.56 -9.10 8.02
C GLU A 423 -8.73 -10.49 8.65
N VAL A 424 -7.66 -11.09 9.20
CA VAL A 424 -7.70 -12.41 9.86
C VAL A 424 -7.29 -12.33 11.33
N LYS A 425 -6.20 -11.64 11.64
CA LYS A 425 -5.63 -11.52 12.99
C LYS A 425 -5.37 -10.03 13.33
N PRO A 426 -6.42 -9.23 13.51
CA PRO A 426 -6.28 -7.81 13.88
C PRO A 426 -5.62 -7.63 15.25
N VAL A 427 -4.47 -6.97 15.27
CA VAL A 427 -3.75 -6.66 16.51
C VAL A 427 -4.42 -5.48 17.24
N TRP A 428 -5.02 -4.54 16.52
CA TRP A 428 -5.67 -3.36 17.09
C TRP A 428 -6.71 -3.69 18.17
N ILE A 429 -7.42 -4.83 18.03
CA ILE A 429 -8.46 -5.29 18.97
C ILE A 429 -7.86 -5.63 20.34
N ASN A 430 -6.73 -6.33 20.36
CA ASN A 430 -6.14 -6.86 21.59
C ASN A 430 -5.04 -5.96 22.18
N SER A 431 -4.72 -4.85 21.50
CA SER A 431 -3.66 -3.91 21.89
C SER A 431 -4.19 -2.54 22.32
N ASP A 432 -5.49 -2.41 22.59
CA ASP A 432 -6.14 -1.13 22.92
C ASP A 432 -5.74 -0.04 21.89
N GLN A 433 -5.94 -0.35 20.60
CA GLN A 433 -5.59 0.54 19.49
C GLN A 433 -4.09 0.87 19.45
N PHE A 434 -3.23 -0.16 19.52
CA PHE A 434 -1.77 -0.03 19.59
C PHE A 434 -1.31 0.93 20.70
N TYR A 435 -2.01 0.90 21.85
CA TYR A 435 -1.73 1.74 23.01
C TYR A 435 -1.60 3.24 22.67
N GLY A 436 -2.43 3.73 21.76
CA GLY A 436 -2.46 5.14 21.36
C GLY A 436 -1.56 5.51 20.17
N VAL A 437 -0.80 4.57 19.62
CA VAL A 437 0.02 4.79 18.41
C VAL A 437 -0.86 4.72 17.16
N PRO A 438 -0.69 5.63 16.17
CA PRO A 438 -1.41 5.55 14.90
C PRO A 438 -1.16 4.24 14.16
N TYR A 439 -2.17 3.70 13.49
CA TYR A 439 -2.01 2.51 12.65
C TYR A 439 -2.82 2.57 11.36
N ILE A 440 -2.40 1.75 10.39
CA ILE A 440 -3.11 1.51 9.13
C ILE A 440 -3.64 0.08 9.18
N TRP A 441 -4.96 -0.08 9.02
CA TRP A 441 -5.58 -1.40 8.90
C TRP A 441 -5.19 -1.98 7.54
N CYS A 442 -4.46 -3.09 7.51
CA CYS A 442 -4.00 -3.69 6.27
C CYS A 442 -4.61 -5.07 6.02
N MET A 443 -4.93 -5.33 4.76
CA MET A 443 -5.27 -6.65 4.26
C MET A 443 -4.02 -7.32 3.68
N LEU A 444 -3.54 -8.39 4.32
CA LEU A 444 -2.40 -9.16 3.81
C LEU A 444 -2.85 -10.05 2.65
N HIS A 445 -3.89 -10.85 2.88
CA HIS A 445 -4.56 -11.76 1.94
C HIS A 445 -3.70 -12.89 1.38
N ASN A 446 -2.58 -12.59 0.72
CA ASN A 446 -1.76 -13.57 0.02
C ASN A 446 -0.38 -13.72 0.66
N PHE A 447 0.00 -14.96 0.91
CA PHE A 447 1.34 -15.39 1.31
C PHE A 447 2.05 -16.04 0.12
N ALA A 448 3.36 -15.82 0.01
CA ALA A 448 4.27 -16.46 -0.96
C ALA A 448 3.90 -16.35 -2.46
N ALA A 449 2.99 -15.44 -2.84
CA ALA A 449 2.42 -15.40 -4.21
C ALA A 449 1.71 -16.70 -4.63
N ASP A 450 1.16 -17.45 -3.68
CA ASP A 450 0.47 -18.70 -3.97
C ASP A 450 -0.82 -18.45 -4.78
N PHE A 451 -1.06 -19.32 -5.76
CA PHE A 451 -2.24 -19.27 -6.62
C PHE A 451 -3.35 -20.15 -6.05
N GLU A 452 -4.24 -19.54 -5.28
CA GLU A 452 -5.47 -20.15 -4.80
C GLU A 452 -6.66 -19.20 -4.94
N MET A 453 -7.88 -19.76 -5.01
CA MET A 453 -9.09 -18.96 -4.86
C MET A 453 -9.39 -18.83 -3.37
N TYR A 454 -9.14 -17.65 -2.82
CA TYR A 454 -9.18 -17.39 -1.39
C TYR A 454 -9.62 -15.96 -1.11
N GLY A 455 -10.31 -15.75 0.02
CA GLY A 455 -10.52 -14.43 0.61
C GLY A 455 -11.54 -14.45 1.75
N ILE A 456 -11.60 -13.35 2.48
CA ILE A 456 -12.58 -13.12 3.55
C ILE A 456 -13.28 -11.77 3.28
N LEU A 457 -14.11 -11.73 2.24
CA LEU A 457 -14.72 -10.48 1.76
C LEU A 457 -15.58 -9.80 2.84
N ASP A 458 -16.23 -10.57 3.71
CA ASP A 458 -17.03 -10.03 4.82
C ASP A 458 -16.15 -9.19 5.77
N ALA A 459 -14.99 -9.71 6.16
CA ALA A 459 -14.04 -9.02 7.03
C ALA A 459 -13.41 -7.79 6.34
N VAL A 460 -13.17 -7.86 5.04
CA VAL A 460 -12.67 -6.72 4.26
C VAL A 460 -13.73 -5.62 4.14
N ALA A 461 -15.01 -5.98 3.95
CA ALA A 461 -16.11 -5.03 3.77
C ALA A 461 -16.50 -4.30 5.07
N SER A 462 -16.28 -4.90 6.25
CA SER A 462 -16.62 -4.29 7.54
C SER A 462 -15.40 -3.82 8.34
N GLY A 463 -14.29 -4.57 8.33
CA GLY A 463 -13.14 -4.40 9.22
C GLY A 463 -12.58 -2.98 9.29
N PRO A 464 -12.26 -2.33 8.15
CA PRO A 464 -11.80 -0.93 8.14
C PRO A 464 -12.80 0.06 8.76
N ILE A 465 -14.10 -0.17 8.59
CA ILE A 465 -15.14 0.71 9.12
C ILE A 465 -15.28 0.49 10.63
N ASP A 466 -15.29 -0.76 11.07
CA ASP A 466 -15.40 -1.15 12.47
C ASP A 466 -14.19 -0.62 13.28
N ALA A 467 -12.98 -0.80 12.74
CA ALA A 467 -11.74 -0.29 13.33
C ALA A 467 -11.75 1.24 13.47
N ARG A 468 -12.19 1.97 12.43
CA ARG A 468 -12.26 3.43 12.45
C ARG A 468 -13.33 3.99 13.40
N LEU A 469 -14.47 3.31 13.51
CA LEU A 469 -15.60 3.76 14.33
C LEU A 469 -15.55 3.25 15.78
N SER A 470 -14.64 2.33 16.08
CA SER A 470 -14.43 1.85 17.45
C SER A 470 -13.98 2.96 18.41
N GLU A 471 -14.26 2.77 19.70
CA GLU A 471 -13.87 3.70 20.75
C GLU A 471 -12.33 3.88 20.78
N LYS A 472 -11.87 5.12 20.91
CA LYS A 472 -10.44 5.49 20.96
C LYS A 472 -9.61 5.06 19.74
N SER A 473 -10.25 4.78 18.60
CA SER A 473 -9.54 4.42 17.38
C SER A 473 -8.41 5.39 17.06
N THR A 474 -7.23 4.83 16.80
CA THR A 474 -6.04 5.53 16.29
C THR A 474 -5.79 5.19 14.82
N MET A 475 -6.77 4.60 14.15
CA MET A 475 -6.68 4.24 12.73
C MET A 475 -6.57 5.50 11.87
N VAL A 476 -5.53 5.57 11.05
CA VAL A 476 -5.25 6.71 10.17
C VAL A 476 -5.26 6.34 8.68
N GLY A 477 -5.39 5.05 8.35
CA GLY A 477 -5.40 4.61 6.97
C GLY A 477 -5.92 3.19 6.78
N VAL A 478 -6.11 2.83 5.51
CA VAL A 478 -6.33 1.47 5.03
C VAL A 478 -5.15 1.04 4.17
N GLY A 479 -4.89 -0.27 4.06
CA GLY A 479 -3.74 -0.76 3.31
C GLY A 479 -3.94 -2.13 2.69
N MET A 480 -3.14 -2.41 1.65
CA MET A 480 -3.01 -3.76 1.11
C MET A 480 -1.53 -4.17 1.18
N SER A 481 -1.25 -5.26 1.90
CA SER A 481 0.08 -5.68 2.37
C SER A 481 0.43 -7.10 1.95
N MET A 482 -0.04 -7.52 0.78
CA MET A 482 0.16 -8.86 0.24
C MET A 482 1.61 -9.19 -0.08
N GLU A 483 2.00 -10.45 0.16
CA GLU A 483 3.32 -10.92 -0.25
C GLU A 483 3.43 -11.03 -1.78
N GLY A 484 2.36 -11.43 -2.47
CA GLY A 484 2.29 -11.49 -3.92
C GLY A 484 1.00 -10.91 -4.48
N ILE A 485 1.08 -10.35 -5.69
CA ILE A 485 -0.07 -9.78 -6.41
C ILE A 485 -0.48 -10.66 -7.60
N GLU A 486 -1.35 -10.16 -8.47
CA GLU A 486 -1.75 -10.86 -9.71
C GLU A 486 -2.57 -12.15 -9.48
N GLN A 487 -3.34 -12.17 -8.40
CA GLN A 487 -4.36 -13.17 -8.07
C GLN A 487 -5.60 -12.50 -7.42
N ASN A 488 -6.70 -13.24 -7.26
CA ASN A 488 -7.93 -12.84 -6.56
C ASN A 488 -8.35 -11.36 -6.71
N PRO A 489 -8.56 -10.86 -7.94
CA PRO A 489 -8.76 -9.43 -8.20
C PRO A 489 -10.01 -8.84 -7.53
N ILE A 490 -11.01 -9.66 -7.19
CA ILE A 490 -12.20 -9.23 -6.47
C ILE A 490 -11.86 -8.70 -5.07
N VAL A 491 -10.88 -9.31 -4.40
CA VAL A 491 -10.50 -8.96 -3.03
C VAL A 491 -9.80 -7.59 -3.03
N TYR A 492 -8.91 -7.35 -3.99
CA TYR A 492 -8.20 -6.07 -4.14
C TYR A 492 -9.11 -4.95 -4.68
N ASP A 493 -10.09 -5.26 -5.54
CA ASP A 493 -11.12 -4.30 -5.99
C ASP A 493 -12.02 -3.86 -4.81
N LEU A 494 -12.35 -4.77 -3.88
CA LEU A 494 -13.10 -4.40 -2.67
C LEU A 494 -12.24 -3.56 -1.72
N MET A 495 -11.03 -4.04 -1.40
CA MET A 495 -10.20 -3.41 -0.37
C MET A 495 -9.76 -1.99 -0.73
N SER A 496 -9.43 -1.74 -2.00
CA SER A 496 -9.11 -0.39 -2.48
C SER A 496 -10.30 0.59 -2.32
N GLU A 497 -11.52 0.12 -2.57
CA GLU A 497 -12.73 0.92 -2.44
C GLU A 497 -13.00 1.33 -0.97
N MET A 498 -12.56 0.53 0.00
CA MET A 498 -12.69 0.83 1.44
C MET A 498 -11.95 2.11 1.85
N GLY A 499 -11.00 2.60 1.04
CA GLY A 499 -10.37 3.91 1.20
C GLY A 499 -11.31 5.11 0.98
N PHE A 500 -12.55 4.87 0.53
CA PHE A 500 -13.54 5.90 0.21
C PHE A 500 -14.90 5.68 0.90
N HIS A 501 -15.12 4.53 1.56
CA HIS A 501 -16.39 4.21 2.21
C HIS A 501 -16.48 4.74 3.64
N HIS A 502 -17.54 5.49 3.94
CA HIS A 502 -17.81 5.99 5.30
C HIS A 502 -18.63 5.03 6.15
N ARG A 503 -19.33 4.09 5.51
CA ARG A 503 -20.22 3.08 6.11
C ARG A 503 -19.88 1.71 5.53
N GLN A 504 -20.36 0.66 6.17
CA GLN A 504 -20.20 -0.71 5.67
C GLN A 504 -20.83 -0.85 4.29
N VAL A 505 -20.14 -1.61 3.42
CA VAL A 505 -20.61 -1.92 2.07
C VAL A 505 -21.70 -2.99 2.15
N ASP A 506 -22.77 -2.84 1.37
CA ASP A 506 -23.69 -3.96 1.12
C ASP A 506 -22.98 -4.98 0.23
N LEU A 507 -22.31 -5.92 0.88
CA LEU A 507 -21.42 -6.85 0.21
C LEU A 507 -22.17 -7.78 -0.75
N GLN A 508 -23.41 -8.15 -0.42
CA GLN A 508 -24.21 -9.00 -1.31
C GLN A 508 -24.45 -8.28 -2.64
N VAL A 509 -24.92 -7.03 -2.59
CA VAL A 509 -25.13 -6.21 -3.78
C VAL A 509 -23.81 -5.96 -4.53
N TRP A 510 -22.73 -5.72 -3.79
CA TRP A 510 -21.41 -5.45 -4.36
C TRP A 510 -20.88 -6.66 -5.16
N VAL A 511 -20.97 -7.87 -4.58
CA VAL A 511 -20.56 -9.14 -5.21
C VAL A 511 -21.44 -9.46 -6.42
N GLU A 512 -22.76 -9.27 -6.33
CA GLU A 512 -23.68 -9.53 -7.44
C GLU A 512 -23.50 -8.54 -8.61
N THR A 513 -22.94 -7.36 -8.35
CA THR A 513 -22.64 -6.34 -9.37
C THR A 513 -21.25 -6.53 -10.00
N TYR A 514 -20.29 -7.11 -9.26
CA TYR A 514 -18.94 -7.38 -9.73
C TYR A 514 -18.85 -8.09 -11.10
N PRO A 515 -19.54 -9.23 -11.36
CA PRO A 515 -19.46 -9.89 -12.66
C PRO A 515 -19.95 -9.02 -13.82
N THR A 516 -20.95 -8.18 -13.59
CA THR A 516 -21.49 -7.32 -14.66
C THR A 516 -20.42 -6.36 -15.17
N ARG A 517 -19.67 -5.70 -14.26
CA ARG A 517 -18.60 -4.79 -14.65
C ARG A 517 -17.36 -5.54 -15.18
N ARG A 518 -17.02 -6.66 -14.55
CA ARG A 518 -15.84 -7.46 -14.92
C ARG A 518 -15.97 -8.11 -16.29
N TYR A 519 -17.19 -8.50 -16.69
CA TYR A 519 -17.44 -9.21 -17.94
C TYR A 519 -18.18 -8.37 -18.98
N GLY A 520 -18.56 -7.13 -18.65
CA GLY A 520 -19.23 -6.19 -19.56
C GLY A 520 -20.68 -6.52 -19.87
N LYS A 521 -21.27 -7.51 -19.18
CA LYS A 521 -22.65 -7.94 -19.40
C LYS A 521 -23.27 -8.51 -18.12
N SER A 522 -24.53 -8.15 -17.87
CA SER A 522 -25.32 -8.76 -16.81
C SER A 522 -25.83 -10.13 -17.26
N VAL A 523 -25.43 -11.18 -16.54
CA VAL A 523 -25.83 -12.57 -16.79
C VAL A 523 -26.15 -13.20 -15.44
N VAL A 524 -27.41 -13.60 -15.24
CA VAL A 524 -27.91 -14.14 -13.96
C VAL A 524 -27.06 -15.32 -13.47
N GLY A 525 -26.72 -16.27 -14.36
CA GLY A 525 -25.87 -17.41 -14.00
C GLY A 525 -24.47 -17.03 -13.50
N LEU A 526 -23.90 -15.89 -13.94
CA LEU A 526 -22.62 -15.40 -13.43
C LEU A 526 -22.80 -14.77 -12.04
N GLN A 527 -23.92 -14.08 -11.80
CA GLN A 527 -24.23 -13.51 -10.48
C GLN A 527 -24.44 -14.63 -9.45
N ASP A 528 -25.16 -15.68 -9.83
CA ASP A 528 -25.33 -16.88 -9.01
C ASP A 528 -24.00 -17.57 -8.70
N ALA A 529 -23.12 -17.71 -9.70
CA ALA A 529 -21.80 -18.27 -9.50
C ALA A 529 -20.95 -17.43 -8.52
N TRP A 530 -20.92 -16.11 -8.68
CA TRP A 530 -20.18 -15.23 -7.77
C TRP A 530 -20.74 -15.21 -6.35
N ARG A 531 -22.06 -15.35 -6.18
CA ARG A 531 -22.70 -15.54 -4.88
C ARG A 531 -22.26 -16.86 -4.22
N ILE A 532 -22.16 -17.95 -4.98
CA ILE A 532 -21.62 -19.22 -4.47
C ILE A 532 -20.15 -19.07 -4.08
N LEU A 533 -19.32 -18.43 -4.93
CA LEU A 533 -17.90 -18.20 -4.64
C LEU A 533 -17.72 -17.35 -3.38
N HIS A 534 -18.51 -16.29 -3.21
CA HIS A 534 -18.57 -15.50 -1.97
C HIS A 534 -18.90 -16.35 -0.76
N GLN A 535 -19.94 -17.17 -0.81
CA GLN A 535 -20.35 -18.02 0.32
C GLN A 535 -19.41 -19.19 0.62
N THR A 536 -18.39 -19.42 -0.22
CA THR A 536 -17.44 -20.52 -0.09
C THR A 536 -16.00 -19.99 -0.04
N LEU A 537 -15.34 -19.88 -1.19
CA LEU A 537 -13.91 -19.58 -1.34
C LEU A 537 -13.53 -18.15 -0.94
N TYR A 538 -14.49 -17.21 -0.95
CA TYR A 538 -14.27 -15.81 -0.62
C TYR A 538 -14.92 -15.37 0.70
N ASN A 539 -15.32 -16.34 1.54
CA ASN A 539 -15.70 -16.12 2.93
C ASN A 539 -15.12 -17.22 3.83
N CYS A 540 -13.81 -17.43 3.71
CA CYS A 540 -13.10 -18.43 4.52
C CYS A 540 -13.22 -18.12 6.02
N THR A 541 -13.16 -19.16 6.84
CA THR A 541 -13.33 -19.06 8.30
C THR A 541 -12.02 -19.05 9.09
N ASP A 542 -10.91 -18.73 8.42
CA ASP A 542 -9.59 -18.63 9.03
C ASP A 542 -9.61 -17.68 10.24
N GLY A 543 -8.83 -18.01 11.27
CA GLY A 543 -8.78 -17.22 12.52
C GLY A 543 -9.89 -17.53 13.53
N LYS A 544 -10.91 -18.34 13.21
CA LYS A 544 -11.86 -18.87 14.21
C LYS A 544 -11.18 -19.97 15.04
N LYS A 545 -11.24 -19.85 16.38
CA LYS A 545 -10.63 -20.82 17.32
C LYS A 545 -11.00 -22.27 16.95
N GLY A 546 -10.00 -23.07 16.59
CA GLY A 546 -10.14 -24.52 16.37
C GLY A 546 -10.14 -25.00 14.91
N GLN A 547 -9.99 -24.14 13.90
CA GLN A 547 -9.87 -24.56 12.50
C GLN A 547 -8.45 -24.39 11.96
N LYS A 548 -7.99 -25.35 11.17
CA LYS A 548 -6.70 -25.25 10.43
C LYS A 548 -6.79 -24.10 9.43
N PRO A 549 -5.68 -23.40 9.12
CA PRO A 549 -5.64 -22.44 8.03
C PRO A 549 -6.03 -23.13 6.72
N GLY A 550 -7.01 -22.56 6.01
CA GLY A 550 -7.48 -23.05 4.73
C GLY A 550 -9.00 -22.96 4.62
N CYS A 551 -9.46 -22.59 3.41
CA CYS A 551 -10.86 -22.70 3.00
C CYS A 551 -11.26 -24.19 2.83
N ASP A 552 -11.13 -24.99 3.89
CA ASP A 552 -11.49 -26.41 3.87
C ASP A 552 -13.01 -26.52 3.94
N SER A 553 -13.66 -26.55 2.78
CA SER A 553 -15.08 -26.88 2.64
C SER A 553 -15.37 -28.38 2.89
N GLY A 554 -14.52 -29.08 3.66
CA GLY A 554 -14.70 -30.51 3.96
C GLY A 554 -14.64 -31.44 2.74
N VAL A 555 -14.00 -31.04 1.64
CA VAL A 555 -13.80 -31.90 0.46
C VAL A 555 -12.32 -32.33 0.41
N PRO A 556 -12.01 -33.64 0.40
CA PRO A 556 -10.64 -34.12 0.37
C PRO A 556 -9.95 -33.68 -0.93
N ARG A 557 -8.75 -33.08 -0.85
CA ARG A 557 -7.87 -32.90 -2.01
C ARG A 557 -7.22 -34.26 -2.33
N CYS A 558 -7.38 -34.73 -3.58
CA CYS A 558 -6.72 -35.92 -4.13
C CYS A 558 -5.26 -35.65 -4.48
#